data_AF-A0A8J5P348-F1
#
_entry.id   AF-A0A8J5P348-F1
#
_cell.length_a   1.000
_cell.length_b   1.000
_cell.length_c   1.000
_cell.angle_alpha   90.00
_cell.angle_beta   90.00
_cell.angle_gamma   90.00
#
_symmetry.space_group_name_H-M   'P 1'
#
loop_
_entity.id
_entity.type
_entity.pdbx_description
1 polymer ?
#
loop_
_entity_poly.entity_id
_entity_poly.type
_entity_poly.pdbx_seq_one_letter_code
_entity_poly.pdbx_strand_id
1 'polypeptide(L)'
;MRFPIFTSIVFTLTTHSATAYKPWNGTIPESVNEECRQALSTDIDCPFVLGRDSVESGLYLKDPALSASYCSSSCRSSLRQYFLDFSRACYKETLLEGVAGLDATADYALSLFGTQEYLCVADEDGPCLGAFYKEERDFCSECGLKLAGISAMFEFRKPLNIGPNKYMCLQENCAKDKNSFLSKDDGKAKLDKFFKELISGGF
;
A
#
# COMPACT_ATOMS: atom_id res chain seq x y z
N MET A 1 -36.77 42.05 21.13
CA MET A 1 -35.32 41.78 21.05
C MET A 1 -35.09 40.32 21.37
N ARG A 2 -34.62 39.51 20.41
CA ARG A 2 -34.28 38.08 20.59
C ARG A 2 -32.85 37.90 20.06
N PHE A 3 -31.94 37.47 20.94
CA PHE A 3 -30.56 37.12 20.60
C PHE A 3 -30.51 35.65 20.14
N PRO A 4 -29.76 35.31 19.07
CA PRO A 4 -29.53 33.92 18.73
C PRO A 4 -28.40 33.35 19.60
N ILE A 5 -28.64 32.16 20.16
CA ILE A 5 -27.65 31.37 20.88
C ILE A 5 -26.87 30.58 19.84
N PHE A 6 -25.58 30.90 19.67
CA PHE A 6 -24.65 30.08 18.90
C PHE A 6 -24.18 28.92 19.78
N THR A 7 -24.72 27.73 19.53
CA THR A 7 -24.17 26.47 20.05
C THR A 7 -22.93 26.10 19.24
N SER A 8 -21.74 26.41 19.79
CA SER A 8 -20.47 25.92 19.28
C SER A 8 -20.39 24.40 19.49
N ILE A 9 -20.39 23.64 18.40
CA ILE A 9 -20.03 22.21 18.42
C ILE A 9 -18.52 22.14 18.63
N VAL A 10 -18.10 21.78 19.85
CA VAL A 10 -16.71 21.44 20.14
C VAL A 10 -16.42 20.10 19.46
N PHE A 11 -15.71 20.14 18.34
CA PHE A 11 -15.21 18.96 17.67
C PHE A 11 -14.06 18.40 18.52
N THR A 12 -14.34 17.45 19.41
CA THR A 12 -13.31 16.69 20.10
C THR A 12 -12.59 15.82 19.07
N LEU A 13 -11.48 16.32 18.53
CA LEU A 13 -10.48 15.54 17.83
C LEU A 13 -9.93 14.51 18.83
N THR A 14 -10.46 13.29 18.76
CA THR A 14 -9.78 12.14 19.35
C THR A 14 -8.53 11.88 18.52
N THR A 15 -7.43 12.51 18.92
CA THR A 15 -6.09 12.13 18.47
C THR A 15 -5.88 10.69 18.93
N HIS A 16 -6.22 9.74 18.07
CA HIS A 16 -5.70 8.39 18.22
C HIS A 16 -4.19 8.53 18.11
N SER A 17 -3.49 8.38 19.23
CA SER A 17 -2.05 8.25 19.23
C SER A 17 -1.72 6.94 18.51
N ALA A 18 -1.72 6.99 17.16
CA ALA A 18 -0.99 6.01 16.39
C ALA A 18 0.47 6.17 16.84
N THR A 19 0.99 5.15 17.51
CA THR A 19 2.41 5.10 17.81
C THR A 19 3.14 5.08 16.48
N ALA A 20 3.79 6.19 16.12
CA ALA A 20 4.53 6.26 14.87
C ALA A 20 5.66 5.21 14.90
N TYR A 21 5.75 4.44 13.82
CA TYR A 21 6.77 3.42 13.65
C TYR A 21 8.10 4.08 13.24
N LYS A 22 9.18 3.62 13.88
CA LYS A 22 10.55 4.01 13.56
C LYS A 22 11.27 2.88 12.82
N PRO A 23 11.57 3.03 11.52
CA PRO A 23 12.29 2.02 10.74
C PRO A 23 13.67 1.73 11.28
N TRP A 24 14.34 2.76 11.82
CA TRP A 24 15.66 2.64 12.41
C TRP A 24 15.64 3.13 13.87
N ASN A 25 15.99 2.25 14.80
CA ASN A 25 16.03 2.56 16.23
C ASN A 25 17.47 2.36 16.76
N GLY A 26 18.38 3.25 16.33
CA GLY A 26 19.79 3.19 16.68
C GLY A 26 20.62 4.26 15.98
N THR A 27 21.93 4.28 16.22
CA THR A 27 22.85 5.19 15.51
C THR A 27 23.05 4.69 14.08
N ILE A 28 22.79 5.53 13.08
CA ILE A 28 23.07 5.22 11.68
C ILE A 28 24.56 5.54 11.41
N PRO A 29 25.34 4.64 10.78
CA PRO A 29 26.76 4.88 10.50
C PRO A 29 26.99 6.16 9.69
N GLU A 30 28.06 6.91 10.01
CA GLU A 30 28.43 8.11 9.25
C GLU A 30 28.83 7.80 7.79
N SER A 31 29.14 6.54 7.48
CA SER A 31 29.41 6.06 6.13
C SER A 31 28.18 6.11 5.21
N VAL A 32 26.97 6.13 5.77
CA VAL A 32 25.72 6.33 5.02
C VAL A 32 25.56 7.80 4.71
N ASN A 33 25.22 8.19 3.48
CA ASN A 33 25.04 9.61 3.16
C ASN A 33 23.95 10.28 4.02
N GLU A 34 24.10 11.58 4.26
CA GLU A 34 23.21 12.35 5.15
C GLU A 34 21.74 12.31 4.74
N GLU A 35 21.44 12.41 3.44
CA GLU A 35 20.05 12.38 2.95
C GLU A 35 19.39 11.04 3.29
N CYS A 36 20.14 9.94 3.15
CA CYS A 36 19.65 8.62 3.48
C CYS A 36 19.48 8.41 4.99
N ARG A 37 20.40 8.95 5.81
CA ARG A 37 20.25 8.94 7.28
C ARG A 37 18.98 9.66 7.72
N GLN A 38 18.67 10.78 7.09
CA GLN A 38 17.44 11.53 7.35
C GLN A 38 16.22 10.70 6.98
N ALA A 39 16.19 10.10 5.78
CA ALA A 39 15.09 9.26 5.35
C ALA A 39 14.86 8.06 6.29
N LEU A 40 15.93 7.39 6.73
CA LEU A 40 15.90 6.29 7.70
C LEU A 40 15.35 6.69 9.08
N SER A 41 15.53 7.95 9.45
CA SER A 41 15.10 8.50 10.74
C SER A 41 13.66 9.03 10.72
N THR A 42 13.00 9.00 9.55
CA THR A 42 11.63 9.48 9.40
C THR A 42 10.63 8.55 10.09
N ASP A 43 9.79 9.13 10.93
CA ASP A 43 8.68 8.45 11.57
C ASP A 43 7.58 8.13 10.55
N ILE A 44 7.08 6.90 10.57
CA ILE A 44 5.96 6.43 9.76
C ILE A 44 4.70 6.45 10.63
N ASP A 45 3.63 7.13 10.20
CA ASP A 45 2.36 7.23 10.92
C ASP A 45 1.49 5.96 10.75
N CYS A 46 2.12 4.82 11.01
CA CYS A 46 1.50 3.51 11.06
C CYS A 46 1.75 2.90 12.44
N PRO A 47 0.76 2.20 13.03
CA PRO A 47 0.97 1.50 14.31
C PRO A 47 2.04 0.41 14.21
N PHE A 48 2.23 -0.15 13.02
CA PHE A 48 3.26 -1.13 12.67
C PHE A 48 3.42 -1.13 11.14
N VAL A 49 4.53 -1.66 10.64
CA VAL A 49 4.74 -1.89 9.20
C VAL A 49 4.77 -3.37 8.89
N LEU A 50 4.19 -3.75 7.76
CA LEU A 50 4.18 -5.12 7.27
C LEU A 50 5.03 -5.19 6.00
N GLY A 51 5.92 -6.17 5.95
CA GLY A 51 6.65 -6.51 4.74
C GLY A 51 5.92 -7.56 3.92
N ARG A 52 6.47 -7.87 2.74
CA ARG A 52 5.97 -8.89 1.82
C ARG A 52 5.60 -10.22 2.51
N ASP A 53 6.40 -10.68 3.47
CA ASP A 53 6.18 -11.93 4.23
C ASP A 53 4.85 -11.95 5.02
N SER A 54 4.34 -10.78 5.42
CA SER A 54 3.06 -10.67 6.11
C SER A 54 1.88 -10.95 5.18
N VAL A 55 2.00 -10.65 3.89
CA VAL A 55 1.03 -11.03 2.86
C VAL A 55 1.06 -12.55 2.68
N GLU A 56 2.25 -13.13 2.57
CA GLU A 56 2.42 -14.56 2.29
C GLU A 56 1.93 -15.46 3.44
N SER A 57 2.07 -15.00 4.68
CA SER A 57 1.61 -15.71 5.87
C SER A 57 0.13 -15.51 6.18
N GLY A 58 -0.56 -14.61 5.47
CA GLY A 58 -1.97 -14.28 5.70
C GLY A 58 -2.24 -13.70 7.09
N LEU A 59 -1.20 -13.19 7.78
CA LEU A 59 -1.28 -12.70 9.15
C LEU A 59 -2.33 -11.61 9.30
N TYR A 60 -2.43 -10.72 8.32
CA TYR A 60 -3.32 -9.57 8.34
C TYR A 60 -4.82 -9.96 8.33
N LEU A 61 -5.19 -11.14 7.81
CA LEU A 61 -6.59 -11.61 7.79
C LEU A 61 -7.14 -12.01 9.16
N LYS A 62 -6.27 -12.15 10.16
CA LYS A 62 -6.63 -12.73 11.46
C LYS A 62 -7.20 -11.70 12.45
N ASP A 63 -7.00 -10.40 12.19
CA ASP A 63 -7.47 -9.32 13.07
C ASP A 63 -7.98 -8.10 12.28
N PRO A 64 -9.32 -7.89 12.25
CA PRO A 64 -9.94 -6.76 11.57
C PRO A 64 -9.56 -5.39 12.14
N ALA A 65 -9.26 -5.29 13.44
CA ALA A 65 -8.89 -4.02 14.08
C ALA A 65 -7.48 -3.60 13.66
N LEU A 66 -6.55 -4.55 13.56
CA LEU A 66 -5.22 -4.31 13.01
C LEU A 66 -5.32 -3.86 11.54
N SER A 67 -6.18 -4.52 10.75
CA SER A 67 -6.41 -4.15 9.34
C SER A 67 -6.92 -2.70 9.19
N ALA A 68 -7.91 -2.30 9.98
CA ALA A 68 -8.47 -0.95 9.90
C ALA A 68 -7.44 0.14 10.24
N SER A 69 -6.61 -0.08 11.27
CA SER A 69 -5.56 0.87 11.65
C SER A 69 -4.45 0.98 10.60
N TYR A 70 -4.07 -0.15 9.99
CA TYR A 70 -3.04 -0.23 8.95
C TYR A 70 -3.51 0.37 7.61
N CYS A 71 -4.80 0.27 7.31
CA CYS A 71 -5.40 0.81 6.08
C CYS A 71 -5.89 2.25 6.22
N SER A 72 -5.48 2.96 7.28
CA SER A 72 -5.78 4.38 7.44
C SER A 72 -5.08 5.24 6.38
N SER A 73 -5.69 6.38 6.02
CA SER A 73 -5.12 7.31 5.05
C SER A 73 -3.78 7.89 5.50
N SER A 74 -3.59 8.08 6.82
CA SER A 74 -2.34 8.61 7.37
C SER A 74 -1.20 7.59 7.32
N CYS A 75 -1.48 6.32 7.63
CA CYS A 75 -0.51 5.24 7.44
C CYS A 75 -0.12 5.07 5.97
N ARG A 76 -1.10 5.05 5.06
CA ARG A 76 -0.85 4.96 3.62
C ARG A 76 0.02 6.12 3.11
N SER A 77 -0.33 7.34 3.49
CA SER A 77 0.38 8.55 3.03
C SER A 77 1.80 8.63 3.57
N SER A 78 2.00 8.31 4.86
CA SER A 78 3.33 8.33 5.49
C SER A 78 4.24 7.22 4.96
N LEU A 79 3.72 6.00 4.73
CA LEU A 79 4.47 4.93 4.07
C LEU A 79 4.87 5.29 2.65
N ARG A 80 3.96 5.93 1.90
CA ARG A 80 4.26 6.39 0.54
C ARG A 80 5.38 7.43 0.53
N GLN A 81 5.28 8.44 1.41
CA GLN A 81 6.29 9.49 1.51
C GLN A 81 7.64 8.88 1.92
N TYR A 82 7.63 8.00 2.91
CA TYR A 82 8.82 7.24 3.32
C TYR A 82 9.42 6.47 2.14
N PHE A 83 8.62 5.74 1.37
CA PHE A 83 9.10 5.03 0.17
C PHE A 83 9.77 5.98 -0.82
N LEU A 84 9.13 7.09 -1.17
CA LEU A 84 9.67 8.05 -2.15
C LEU A 84 10.99 8.68 -1.68
N ASP A 85 11.04 9.10 -0.41
CA ASP A 85 12.23 9.76 0.16
C ASP A 85 13.37 8.77 0.35
N PHE A 86 13.07 7.59 0.89
CA PHE A 86 14.04 6.52 1.09
C PHE A 86 14.59 6.01 -0.23
N SER A 87 13.74 5.70 -1.22
CA SER A 87 14.20 5.26 -2.54
C SER A 87 15.02 6.33 -3.25
N ARG A 88 14.73 7.63 -3.05
CA ARG A 88 15.52 8.71 -3.63
C ARG A 88 16.86 8.91 -2.92
N ALA A 89 16.89 8.86 -1.60
CA ALA A 89 18.07 9.20 -0.81
C ALA A 89 19.04 8.03 -0.65
N CYS A 90 18.51 6.81 -0.57
CA CYS A 90 19.27 5.60 -0.24
C CYS A 90 19.56 4.71 -1.47
N TYR A 91 19.22 5.12 -2.69
CA TYR A 91 19.43 4.28 -3.89
C TYR A 91 20.88 3.89 -4.14
N LYS A 92 21.86 4.58 -3.54
CA LYS A 92 23.30 4.32 -3.61
C LYS A 92 23.88 3.58 -2.40
N GLU A 93 23.05 3.39 -1.38
CA GLU A 93 23.49 2.90 -0.08
C GLU A 93 23.31 1.39 0.03
N THR A 94 24.30 0.73 0.62
CA THR A 94 24.23 -0.69 1.00
C THR A 94 23.92 -0.75 2.49
N LEU A 95 22.65 -0.55 2.84
CA LEU A 95 22.22 -0.36 4.22
C LEU A 95 22.02 -1.66 5.01
N LEU A 96 21.86 -2.79 4.32
CA LEU A 96 21.57 -4.08 4.94
C LEU A 96 22.79 -4.98 4.81
N GLU A 97 23.65 -4.96 5.83
CA GLU A 97 24.72 -5.95 5.96
C GLU A 97 24.11 -7.36 5.94
N GLY A 98 24.40 -8.12 4.88
CA GLY A 98 23.93 -9.50 4.70
C GLY A 98 23.00 -9.74 3.51
N VAL A 99 22.45 -8.69 2.88
CA VAL A 99 21.61 -8.83 1.67
C VAL A 99 21.98 -7.74 0.66
N ALA A 100 22.94 -8.08 -0.20
CA ALA A 100 23.33 -7.48 -1.49
C ALA A 100 22.70 -6.12 -1.94
N GLY A 101 23.55 -5.08 -2.02
CA GLY A 101 23.48 -4.03 -3.07
C GLY A 101 22.28 -3.07 -3.08
N LEU A 102 22.30 -2.16 -4.07
CA LEU A 102 21.28 -1.12 -4.32
C LEU A 102 19.86 -1.70 -4.40
N ASP A 103 19.76 -2.92 -4.92
CA ASP A 103 18.51 -3.65 -5.14
C ASP A 103 17.81 -4.00 -3.82
N ALA A 104 18.54 -4.40 -2.77
CA ALA A 104 17.94 -4.77 -1.49
C ALA A 104 17.32 -3.57 -0.73
N THR A 105 17.91 -2.39 -0.89
CA THR A 105 17.42 -1.14 -0.28
C THR A 105 16.13 -0.69 -0.98
N ALA A 106 16.11 -0.65 -2.31
CA ALA A 106 14.90 -0.34 -3.07
C ALA A 106 13.80 -1.41 -2.83
N ASP A 107 14.15 -2.68 -2.80
CA ASP A 107 13.24 -3.80 -2.52
C ASP A 107 12.60 -3.70 -1.13
N TYR A 108 13.34 -3.25 -0.12
CA TYR A 108 12.79 -3.07 1.22
C TYR A 108 11.68 -2.01 1.25
N ALA A 109 11.93 -0.83 0.70
CA ALA A 109 10.95 0.24 0.69
C ALA A 109 9.76 -0.07 -0.24
N LEU A 110 10.01 -0.69 -1.39
CA LEU A 110 8.97 -1.22 -2.29
C LEU A 110 8.12 -2.28 -1.60
N SER A 111 8.73 -3.15 -0.80
CA SER A 111 8.04 -4.20 -0.05
C SER A 111 7.07 -3.61 0.96
N LEU A 112 7.45 -2.55 1.70
CA LEU A 112 6.56 -1.92 2.68
C LEU A 112 5.36 -1.23 2.02
N PHE A 113 5.63 -0.35 1.04
CA PHE A 113 4.56 0.39 0.36
C PHE A 113 3.66 -0.55 -0.45
N GLY A 114 4.23 -1.44 -1.24
CA GLY A 114 3.46 -2.43 -2.01
C GLY A 114 2.62 -3.33 -1.11
N THR A 115 3.11 -3.68 0.09
CA THR A 115 2.35 -4.52 1.04
C THR A 115 1.15 -3.75 1.56
N GLN A 116 1.31 -2.47 1.91
CA GLN A 116 0.18 -1.63 2.28
C GLN A 116 -0.88 -1.61 1.17
N GLU A 117 -0.46 -1.30 -0.06
CA GLU A 117 -1.37 -1.16 -1.19
C GLU A 117 -2.12 -2.47 -1.48
N TYR A 118 -1.42 -3.61 -1.37
CA TYR A 118 -2.00 -4.92 -1.60
C TYR A 118 -3.00 -5.34 -0.51
N LEU A 119 -2.67 -5.07 0.77
CA LEU A 119 -3.54 -5.45 1.89
C LEU A 119 -4.76 -4.56 2.03
N CYS A 120 -4.63 -3.29 1.66
CA CYS A 120 -5.64 -2.26 1.89
C CYS A 120 -6.49 -1.92 0.66
N VAL A 121 -6.25 -2.59 -0.47
CA VAL A 121 -7.06 -2.37 -1.66
C VAL A 121 -8.51 -2.81 -1.43
N ALA A 122 -9.41 -1.93 -1.87
CA ALA A 122 -10.85 -2.10 -1.73
C ALA A 122 -11.56 -1.62 -3.01
N ASP A 123 -12.80 -2.06 -3.16
CA ASP A 123 -13.78 -1.53 -4.11
C ASP A 123 -15.03 -1.02 -3.36
N GLU A 124 -16.11 -0.76 -4.09
CA GLU A 124 -17.39 -0.29 -3.51
C GLU A 124 -18.02 -1.30 -2.54
N ASP A 125 -17.68 -2.59 -2.65
CA ASP A 125 -18.20 -3.66 -1.80
C ASP A 125 -17.29 -3.98 -0.60
N GLY A 126 -16.12 -3.35 -0.52
CA GLY A 126 -15.22 -3.41 0.63
C GLY A 126 -13.84 -4.00 0.34
N PRO A 127 -13.16 -4.58 1.34
CA PRO A 127 -11.77 -5.05 1.23
C PRO A 127 -11.62 -6.21 0.24
N CYS A 128 -10.71 -6.04 -0.73
CA CYS A 128 -10.59 -6.97 -1.84
C CYS A 128 -9.94 -8.29 -1.48
N LEU A 129 -8.84 -8.26 -0.72
CA LEU A 129 -8.03 -9.45 -0.53
C LEU A 129 -8.80 -10.52 0.26
N GLY A 130 -9.53 -10.12 1.31
CA GLY A 130 -10.43 -11.01 2.04
C GLY A 130 -11.54 -11.61 1.17
N ALA A 131 -12.18 -10.80 0.33
CA ALA A 131 -13.23 -11.26 -0.59
C ALA A 131 -12.67 -12.23 -1.65
N PHE A 132 -11.46 -11.97 -2.15
CA PHE A 132 -10.77 -12.84 -3.09
C PHE A 132 -10.42 -14.20 -2.45
N TYR A 133 -9.92 -14.21 -1.22
CA TYR A 133 -9.63 -15.46 -0.48
C TYR A 133 -10.88 -16.30 -0.18
N LYS A 134 -12.04 -15.66 -0.01
CA LYS A 134 -13.33 -16.33 0.20
C LYS A 134 -14.02 -16.74 -1.11
N GLU A 135 -13.36 -16.54 -2.25
CA GLU A 135 -13.91 -16.80 -3.59
C GLU A 135 -15.19 -16.00 -3.88
N GLU A 136 -15.40 -14.88 -3.17
CA GLU A 136 -16.52 -13.96 -3.39
C GLU A 136 -16.26 -13.00 -4.56
N ARG A 137 -14.98 -12.88 -4.98
CA ARG A 137 -14.53 -12.04 -6.10
C ARG A 137 -13.55 -12.83 -6.95
N ASP A 138 -13.76 -12.83 -8.27
CA ASP A 138 -12.87 -13.49 -9.23
C ASP A 138 -11.77 -12.55 -9.76
N PHE A 139 -10.91 -13.07 -10.64
CA PHE A 139 -9.83 -12.29 -11.25
C PHE A 139 -10.28 -11.17 -12.21
N CYS A 140 -11.49 -11.25 -12.77
CA CYS A 140 -12.03 -10.27 -13.70
C CYS A 140 -12.95 -9.24 -13.04
N SER A 141 -13.16 -9.35 -11.72
CA SER A 141 -13.73 -8.32 -10.87
C SER A 141 -12.79 -7.13 -10.69
N GLU A 142 -13.32 -6.00 -10.20
CA GLU A 142 -12.51 -4.82 -9.84
C GLU A 142 -11.40 -5.20 -8.85
N CYS A 143 -11.76 -5.90 -7.77
CA CYS A 143 -10.81 -6.39 -6.78
C CYS A 143 -9.74 -7.30 -7.36
N GLY A 144 -10.13 -8.28 -8.18
CA GLY A 144 -9.19 -9.23 -8.79
C GLY A 144 -8.14 -8.53 -9.66
N LEU A 145 -8.58 -7.56 -10.48
CA LEU A 145 -7.71 -6.82 -11.38
C LEU A 145 -6.78 -5.84 -10.65
N LYS A 146 -7.27 -5.18 -9.59
CA LYS A 146 -6.41 -4.32 -8.76
C LYS A 146 -5.35 -5.16 -8.04
N LEU A 147 -5.75 -6.24 -7.38
CA LEU A 147 -4.83 -7.15 -6.68
C LEU A 147 -3.79 -7.77 -7.62
N ALA A 148 -4.23 -8.22 -8.79
CA ALA A 148 -3.33 -8.78 -9.81
C ALA A 148 -2.34 -7.73 -10.34
N GLY A 149 -2.79 -6.49 -10.55
CA GLY A 149 -1.92 -5.41 -11.01
C GLY A 149 -0.92 -4.97 -9.95
N ILE A 150 -1.33 -4.83 -8.68
CA ILE A 150 -0.42 -4.56 -7.56
C ILE A 150 0.58 -5.72 -7.42
N SER A 151 0.12 -6.98 -7.53
CA SER A 151 1.01 -8.15 -7.54
C SER A 151 2.05 -8.08 -8.64
N ALA A 152 1.66 -7.65 -9.84
CA ALA A 152 2.57 -7.51 -10.98
C ALA A 152 3.53 -6.33 -10.82
N MET A 153 3.08 -5.22 -10.27
CA MET A 153 3.89 -4.01 -10.07
C MET A 153 4.94 -4.18 -8.98
N PHE A 154 4.60 -4.87 -7.89
CA PHE A 154 5.48 -5.06 -6.73
C PHE A 154 6.02 -6.48 -6.60
N GLU A 155 5.84 -7.32 -7.62
CA GLU A 155 6.34 -8.69 -7.73
C GLU A 155 6.01 -9.61 -6.52
N PHE A 156 4.75 -9.56 -6.06
CA PHE A 156 4.28 -10.45 -5.00
C PHE A 156 4.23 -11.91 -5.48
N ARG A 157 4.99 -12.80 -4.82
CA ARG A 157 5.05 -14.23 -5.15
C ARG A 157 3.85 -15.02 -4.65
N LYS A 158 3.13 -14.50 -3.65
CA LYS A 158 1.91 -15.10 -3.10
C LYS A 158 0.94 -14.01 -2.64
N PRO A 159 -0.38 -14.30 -2.60
CA PRO A 159 -1.01 -15.54 -3.06
C PRO A 159 -1.17 -15.65 -4.59
N LEU A 160 -1.14 -14.53 -5.33
CA LEU A 160 -1.51 -14.53 -6.74
C LEU A 160 -0.38 -14.95 -7.70
N ASN A 161 0.89 -14.65 -7.37
CA ASN A 161 2.05 -14.92 -8.23
C ASN A 161 1.85 -14.47 -9.69
N ILE A 162 1.37 -13.24 -9.85
CA ILE A 162 1.11 -12.62 -11.15
C ILE A 162 2.21 -11.62 -11.42
N GLY A 163 3.05 -11.91 -12.42
CA GLY A 163 4.00 -10.93 -12.98
C GLY A 163 3.40 -10.14 -14.14
N PRO A 164 4.12 -9.13 -14.67
CA PRO A 164 3.62 -8.21 -15.70
C PRO A 164 2.99 -8.89 -16.93
N ASN A 165 3.68 -9.89 -17.49
CA ASN A 165 3.18 -10.62 -18.66
C ASN A 165 1.86 -11.36 -18.38
N LYS A 166 1.75 -11.98 -17.21
CA LYS A 166 0.51 -12.67 -16.81
C LYS A 166 -0.62 -11.68 -16.58
N TYR A 167 -0.30 -10.51 -16.01
CA TYR A 167 -1.28 -9.45 -15.80
C TYR A 167 -1.83 -8.89 -17.12
N MET A 168 -0.96 -8.63 -18.10
CA MET A 168 -1.38 -8.21 -19.43
C MET A 168 -2.32 -9.24 -20.09
N CYS A 169 -1.94 -10.52 -20.06
CA CYS A 169 -2.82 -11.59 -20.56
C CYS A 169 -4.15 -11.65 -19.81
N LEU A 170 -4.15 -11.44 -18.49
CA LEU A 170 -5.37 -11.39 -17.69
C LEU A 170 -6.28 -10.23 -18.12
N GLN A 171 -5.73 -9.02 -18.26
CA GLN A 171 -6.50 -7.85 -18.72
C GLN A 171 -7.12 -8.08 -20.10
N GLU A 172 -6.34 -8.62 -21.05
CA GLU A 172 -6.84 -8.93 -22.39
C GLU A 172 -7.96 -9.96 -22.38
N ASN A 173 -7.87 -10.97 -21.52
CA ASN A 173 -8.89 -12.00 -21.40
C ASN A 173 -10.16 -11.46 -20.71
N CYS A 174 -10.01 -10.71 -19.63
CA CYS A 174 -11.14 -10.08 -18.95
C CYS A 174 -11.86 -9.09 -19.88
N ALA A 175 -11.14 -8.30 -20.69
CA ALA A 175 -11.74 -7.38 -21.64
C ALA A 175 -12.64 -8.07 -22.70
N LYS A 176 -12.43 -9.36 -22.98
CA LYS A 176 -13.28 -10.16 -23.90
C LYS A 176 -14.52 -10.73 -23.22
N ASP A 177 -14.50 -10.89 -21.90
CA ASP A 177 -15.63 -11.39 -21.12
C ASP A 177 -16.62 -10.25 -20.83
N LYS A 178 -17.85 -10.39 -21.31
CA LYS A 178 -18.93 -9.40 -21.15
C LYS A 178 -19.38 -9.20 -19.71
N ASN A 179 -19.08 -10.13 -18.82
CA ASN A 179 -19.41 -10.02 -17.40
C ASN A 179 -18.27 -9.42 -16.57
N SER A 180 -17.10 -9.19 -17.18
CA SER A 180 -15.96 -8.63 -16.47
C SER A 180 -16.14 -7.15 -16.14
N PHE A 181 -15.34 -6.68 -15.18
CA PHE A 181 -15.20 -5.27 -14.88
C PHE A 181 -14.66 -4.46 -16.07
N LEU A 182 -13.72 -5.00 -16.85
CA LEU A 182 -13.08 -4.31 -17.97
C LEU A 182 -13.94 -4.20 -19.23
N SER A 183 -15.00 -4.97 -19.34
CA SER A 183 -15.94 -4.87 -20.46
C SER A 183 -16.77 -3.58 -20.45
N LYS A 184 -16.81 -2.90 -19.30
CA LYS A 184 -17.52 -1.63 -19.10
C LYS A 184 -16.53 -0.47 -19.22
N ASP A 185 -16.85 0.53 -20.03
CA ASP A 185 -16.00 1.73 -20.19
C ASP A 185 -15.74 2.44 -18.85
N ASP A 186 -16.75 2.47 -17.97
CA ASP A 186 -16.65 2.88 -16.56
C ASP A 186 -15.54 2.11 -15.83
N GLY A 187 -15.58 0.78 -15.91
CA GLY A 187 -14.67 -0.08 -15.15
C GLY A 187 -13.23 0.08 -15.63
N LYS A 188 -13.05 0.18 -16.95
CA LYS A 188 -11.76 0.51 -17.54
C LYS A 188 -11.25 1.86 -17.03
N ALA A 189 -12.08 2.90 -17.04
CA ALA A 189 -11.69 4.23 -16.57
C ALA A 189 -11.35 4.24 -15.07
N LYS A 190 -12.12 3.51 -14.23
CA LYS A 190 -11.84 3.34 -12.80
C LYS A 190 -10.50 2.63 -12.56
N LEU A 191 -10.21 1.56 -13.31
CA LEU A 191 -8.95 0.84 -13.19
C LEU A 191 -7.76 1.70 -13.61
N ASP A 192 -7.88 2.39 -14.74
CA ASP A 192 -6.84 3.29 -15.25
C ASP A 192 -6.57 4.43 -14.26
N LYS A 193 -7.63 4.99 -13.66
CA LYS A 193 -7.52 6.02 -12.63
C LYS A 193 -6.78 5.50 -11.40
N PHE A 194 -7.18 4.33 -10.89
CA PHE A 194 -6.54 3.70 -9.73
C PHE A 194 -5.02 3.54 -9.93
N PHE A 195 -4.58 2.96 -11.06
CA PHE A 195 -3.15 2.77 -11.30
C PHE A 195 -2.40 4.08 -11.57
N LYS A 196 -3.04 5.06 -12.22
CA LYS A 196 -2.45 6.39 -12.36
C LYS A 196 -2.20 7.01 -10.99
N GLU A 197 -3.19 7.00 -10.11
CA GLU A 197 -3.09 7.57 -8.76
C GLU A 197 -2.06 6.84 -7.88
N LEU A 198 -1.96 5.52 -8.03
CA LEU A 198 -0.93 4.69 -7.40
C LEU A 198 0.48 5.10 -7.84
N ILE A 199 0.68 5.40 -9.12
CA ILE A 199 1.98 5.79 -9.69
C ILE A 199 2.28 7.28 -9.46
N SER A 200 1.29 8.16 -9.59
CA SER A 200 1.48 9.61 -9.79
C SER A 200 1.45 10.47 -8.54
N GLY A 201 1.26 9.89 -7.35
CA GLY A 201 1.25 10.65 -6.10
C GLY A 201 -0.13 11.06 -5.56
N GLY A 202 -1.23 10.82 -6.28
CA GLY A 202 -2.52 11.45 -5.96
C GLY A 202 -3.51 10.57 -5.21
N PHE A 203 -3.62 10.73 -3.89
CA PHE A 203 -4.82 10.49 -3.08
C PHE A 203 -4.78 11.41 -1.86
#